data_AF-A0A1H2T594-F1
#
_entry.id   AF-A0A1H2T594-F1
#
_cell.length_a   1.000
_cell.length_b   1.000
_cell.length_c   1.000
_cell.angle_alpha   90.00
_cell.angle_beta   90.00
_cell.angle_gamma   90.00
#
_symmetry.space_group_name_H-M   'P 1'
#
loop_
_entity.id
_entity.type
_entity.pdbx_description
1 polymer ?
#
loop_
_entity_poly.entity_id
_entity_poly.type
_entity_poly.pdbx_seq_one_letter_code
_entity_poly.pdbx_strand_id
1 'polypeptide(L)' 'MDCNTQNAKIAAITEKTLVVGIDIGSETHYARAFDWRGYEFTRKPFIFNNNKEGFEAFLTWIEE' A
#
# COMPACT_ATOMS: atom_id res chain seq x y z
N MET A 1 -19.62 -27.12 -3.27
CA MET A 1 -18.81 -26.30 -4.20
C MET A 1 -18.07 -25.26 -3.39
N ASP A 2 -16.81 -25.51 -3.08
CA ASP A 2 -15.94 -24.53 -2.44
C ASP A 2 -15.74 -23.35 -3.38
N CYS A 3 -16.47 -22.26 -3.11
CA CYS A 3 -16.39 -21.02 -3.85
C CYS A 3 -15.07 -20.32 -3.47
N ASN A 4 -13.99 -20.77 -4.11
CA ASN A 4 -12.66 -20.24 -3.89
C ASN A 4 -12.53 -18.87 -4.58
N THR A 5 -13.18 -17.86 -4.00
CA THR A 5 -13.20 -16.45 -4.46
C THR A 5 -11.83 -15.78 -4.43
N GLN A 6 -10.80 -16.47 -3.94
CA GLN A 6 -9.42 -16.00 -3.93
C GLN A 6 -8.89 -15.75 -5.35
N ASN A 7 -9.20 -16.62 -6.32
CA ASN A 7 -8.72 -16.44 -7.70
C ASN A 7 -9.30 -15.18 -8.37
N ALA A 8 -10.54 -14.80 -8.02
CA ALA A 8 -11.15 -13.55 -8.48
C ALA A 8 -10.48 -12.31 -7.86
N LYS A 9 -10.07 -12.39 -6.59
CA LYS A 9 -9.32 -11.32 -5.91
C LYS A 9 -7.90 -11.15 -6.47
N ILE A 10 -7.25 -12.24 -6.86
CA ILE A 10 -5.92 -12.23 -7.51
C ILE A 10 -6.03 -11.66 -8.94
N ALA A 11 -7.08 -12.00 -9.68
CA ALA A 11 -7.33 -11.44 -11.01
C ALA A 11 -7.70 -9.94 -11.01
N ALA A 12 -8.10 -9.38 -9.87
CA ALA A 12 -8.38 -7.95 -9.71
C ALA A 12 -7.12 -7.08 -9.58
N ILE A 13 -5.96 -7.71 -9.34
CA ILE A 13 -4.66 -7.02 -9.30
C ILE A 13 -4.16 -6.92 -10.74
N THR A 14 -4.63 -5.89 -11.43
CA THR A 14 -4.28 -5.61 -12.83
C THR A 14 -3.03 -4.74 -12.91
N GLU A 15 -2.51 -4.53 -14.11
CA GLU A 15 -1.35 -3.65 -14.35
C GLU A 15 -1.53 -2.20 -13.90
N LYS A 16 -2.74 -1.82 -13.51
CA LYS A 16 -3.11 -0.48 -13.05
C LYS A 16 -3.36 -0.40 -11.55
N THR A 17 -3.17 -1.51 -10.83
CA THR A 17 -3.45 -1.60 -9.40
C THR A 17 -2.17 -1.37 -8.62
N LEU A 18 -2.11 -0.25 -7.90
CA LEU A 18 -1.06 0.01 -6.91
C LEU A 18 -1.46 -0.64 -5.58
N VAL A 19 -0.59 -1.48 -5.03
CA VAL A 19 -0.79 -2.11 -3.72
C VAL A 19 0.04 -1.37 -2.69
N VAL A 20 -0.59 -0.76 -1.68
CA VAL A 20 0.12 -0.06 -0.60
C VAL A 20 -0.03 -0.86 0.69
N GLY A 21 1.10 -1.31 1.24
CA GLY A 21 1.18 -1.92 2.57
C GLY A 21 1.55 -0.87 3.60
N ILE A 22 0.74 -0.71 4.65
CA ILE A 22 0.98 0.22 5.75
C ILE A 22 1.12 -0.57 7.04
N ASP A 23 2.27 -0.46 7.69
CA ASP A 23 2.47 -0.92 9.06
C ASP A 23 2.21 0.23 10.04
N ILE A 24 1.24 0.03 10.93
CA ILE A 24 0.70 1.07 11.80
C ILE A 24 1.27 0.89 13.21
N GLY A 25 2.33 1.63 13.54
CA GLY A 25 2.82 1.78 14.90
C GLY A 25 2.07 2.85 15.70
N SER A 26 2.24 2.88 17.04
CA SER A 26 1.55 3.84 17.90
C SER A 26 1.98 5.29 17.67
N GLU A 27 3.26 5.51 17.35
CA GLU A 27 3.84 6.84 17.10
C GLU A 27 4.16 7.06 15.62
N THR A 28 4.64 6.02 14.93
CA THR A 28 5.13 6.10 13.56
C THR A 28 4.55 4.98 12.71
N HIS A 29 4.22 5.30 11.47
CA HIS A 29 3.71 4.40 10.45
C HIS A 29 4.72 4.26 9.31
N TYR A 30 4.76 3.08 8.71
CA TYR A 30 5.62 2.77 7.58
C TYR A 30 4.77 2.32 6.40
N ALA A 31 4.75 3.12 5.33
CA ALA A 31 4.09 2.77 4.08
C ALA A 31 5.09 2.27 3.04
N ARG A 32 4.67 1.28 2.24
CA ARG A 32 5.42 0.78 1.10
C ARG A 32 4.49 0.49 -0.06
N ALA A 33 4.87 0.96 -1.24
CA ALA A 33 4.11 0.76 -2.47
C ALA A 33 4.72 -0.38 -3.31
N PHE A 34 3.86 -1.27 -3.76
CA PHE A 34 4.17 -2.42 -4.58
C PHE A 34 3.30 -2.41 -5.84
N ASP A 35 3.91 -2.84 -6.93
CA ASP A 35 3.21 -3.16 -8.17
C ASP A 35 2.40 -4.46 -8.04
N TRP A 36 1.45 -4.68 -8.95
CA TRP A 36 0.65 -5.90 -9.03
C TRP A 36 1.46 -7.19 -9.15
N ARG A 37 2.71 -7.11 -9.64
CA ARG A 37 3.67 -8.24 -9.70
C ARG A 37 4.58 -8.37 -8.48
N GLY A 38 4.43 -7.50 -7.49
CA GLY A 38 5.29 -7.43 -6.31
C GLY A 38 6.59 -6.67 -6.53
N TYR A 39 6.72 -5.87 -7.60
CA TYR A 39 7.86 -4.96 -7.74
C TYR A 39 7.71 -3.78 -6.76
N GLU A 40 8.71 -3.58 -5.91
CA GLU A 40 8.78 -2.39 -5.05
C GLU A 40 9.03 -1.15 -5.90
N PHE A 41 8.06 -0.24 -5.92
CA PHE A 41 8.25 1.10 -6.51
C PHE A 41 9.18 1.93 -5.63
N THR A 42 9.08 1.76 -4.32
CA THR A 42 9.86 2.50 -3.34
C THR A 42 10.87 1.58 -2.65
N ARG A 43 12.16 1.72 -3.02
CA ARG A 43 13.29 1.05 -2.33
C ARG A 43 13.40 1.40 -0.85
N LYS A 44 12.75 2.47 -0.39
CA LYS A 44 12.71 2.89 1.02
C LYS A 44 11.26 3.05 1.46
N PRO A 45 10.90 2.59 2.67
CA PRO A 45 9.57 2.82 3.23
C PRO A 45 9.35 4.32 3.45
N PHE A 46 8.14 4.80 3.14
CA PHE A 46 7.69 6.13 3.50
C PHE A 46 7.29 6.14 4.98
N ILE A 47 7.90 7.02 5.75
CA ILE A 47 7.74 7.08 7.20
C ILE A 47 6.91 8.32 7.53
N PHE A 48 5.81 8.14 8.24
CA PHE A 48 4.97 9.24 8.68
C PHE A 48 4.50 9.05 10.11
N ASN A 49 4.23 10.14 10.82
CA ASN A 49 3.75 10.07 12.20
C ASN A 49 2.23 9.85 12.25
N ASN A 50 1.77 9.34 13.38
CA ASN A 50 0.35 9.15 13.69
C ASN A 50 -0.33 10.49 14.06
N ASN A 51 -0.23 11.47 13.17
CA ASN A 51 -0.87 12.78 13.30
C ASN A 51 -1.46 13.21 11.95
N LYS A 52 -2.31 14.24 11.96
CA LYS A 52 -3.01 14.71 10.75
C LYS A 52 -2.03 15.10 9.64
N GLU A 53 -0.96 15.79 9.99
CA GLU A 53 0.09 16.24 9.05
C GLU A 53 0.80 15.06 8.39
N GLY A 54 1.11 14.01 9.15
CA GLY A 54 1.72 12.78 8.63
C GLY A 54 0.78 12.03 7.68
N PHE A 55 -0.52 12.04 7.97
CA PHE A 55 -1.53 11.46 7.07
C PHE A 55 -1.70 12.28 5.78
N GLU A 56 -1.68 13.61 5.86
CA GLU A 56 -1.73 14.49 4.68
C GLU A 56 -0.48 14.33 3.79
N ALA A 57 0.70 14.16 4.42
CA ALA A 57 1.94 13.84 3.71
C ALA A 57 1.88 12.47 3.03
N PHE A 58 1.28 11.47 3.68
CA PHE A 58 1.05 10.14 3.11
C PHE A 58 0.13 10.18 1.89
N LEU A 59 -0.97 10.95 1.94
CA LEU A 59 -1.87 11.10 0.78
C LEU A 59 -1.14 11.73 -0.41
N THR A 60 -0.37 12.78 -0.17
CA THR A 60 0.45 13.43 -1.22
C THR A 60 1.43 12.42 -1.85
N TRP A 61 2.10 11.62 -1.01
CA TRP A 61 3.05 10.59 -1.47
C TRP A 61 2.40 9.48 -2.32
N ILE A 62 1.12 9.17 -2.13
CA ILE A 62 0.39 8.20 -2.98
C ILE A 62 0.08 8.80 -4.36
N GLU A 63 -0.14 10.11 -4.42
CA GLU A 63 -0.51 10.82 -5.64
C GLU A 63 0.71 11.23 -6.50
N GLU A 64 1.93 11.18 -5.96
CA GLU A 64 3.21 11.36 -6.67
C GLU A 64 3.64 10.13 -7.48
#